data_AF-A0A2D4SII5-F1
#
_entry.id   AF-A0A2D4SII5-F1
#
_cell.length_a   1.000
_cell.length_b   1.000
_cell.length_c   1.000
_cell.angle_alpha   90.00
_cell.angle_beta   90.00
_cell.angle_gamma   90.00
#
_symmetry.space_group_name_H-M   'P 1'
#
loop_
_entity.id
_entity.type
_entity.pdbx_description
1 polymer ?
#
loop_
_entity_poly.entity_id
_entity_poly.type
_entity_poly.pdbx_seq_one_letter_code
_entity_poly.pdbx_strand_id
1 'polypeptide(L)'
;MVKPFDPVSRPQHYTSASIECIEAIAAQLSPDEYRGFLKGNVCKYLWREKQKGGLQSLKKAEWYLDRLIAFEEALVTPVESPVRMDQETIGTSFYEKAKQTAIPDA
;
A
#
# COMPACT_ATOMS: atom_id res chain seq x y z
N MET A 1 32.85 8.87 -31.70
CA MET A 1 32.80 7.60 -30.92
C MET A 1 31.60 7.65 -29.98
N VAL A 2 30.48 7.06 -30.40
CA VAL A 2 29.31 6.87 -29.52
C VAL A 2 29.55 5.58 -28.76
N LYS A 3 29.51 5.63 -27.42
CA LYS A 3 29.73 4.46 -26.55
C LYS A 3 28.60 3.44 -26.75
N PRO A 4 28.90 2.13 -26.77
CA PRO A 4 27.89 1.09 -26.97
C PRO A 4 26.92 0.98 -25.78
N PHE A 5 25.68 0.62 -26.08
CA PHE A 5 24.58 0.39 -25.15
C PHE A 5 24.89 -0.79 -24.21
N ASP A 6 24.76 -0.55 -22.90
CA ASP A 6 24.91 -1.56 -21.85
C ASP A 6 23.56 -1.76 -21.12
N PRO A 7 22.86 -2.88 -21.35
CA PRO A 7 21.57 -3.16 -20.74
C PRO A 7 21.65 -3.49 -19.24
N VAL A 8 22.85 -3.68 -18.69
CA VAL A 8 23.08 -4.10 -17.30
C VAL A 8 23.40 -2.92 -16.40
N SER A 9 24.23 -1.98 -16.84
CA SER A 9 24.62 -0.82 -16.02
C SER A 9 23.72 0.41 -16.18
N ARG A 10 22.96 0.52 -17.28
CA ARG A 10 22.08 1.68 -17.57
C ARG A 10 20.79 1.30 -18.31
N PRO A 11 19.89 0.47 -17.72
CA PRO A 11 18.57 0.29 -18.30
C PRO A 11 17.84 1.64 -18.32
N GLN A 12 17.33 2.02 -19.48
CA GLN A 12 16.68 3.30 -19.77
C GLN A 12 15.26 3.42 -19.14
N HIS A 13 14.94 2.58 -18.15
CA HIS A 13 13.56 2.25 -17.75
C HIS A 13 13.31 2.33 -16.24
N TYR A 14 13.65 3.45 -15.59
CA TYR A 14 13.04 3.86 -14.30
C TYR A 14 12.72 5.36 -14.25
N THR A 15 12.86 6.05 -15.37
CA THR A 15 12.36 7.40 -15.56
C THR A 15 11.09 7.26 -16.39
N SER A 16 9.95 7.68 -15.83
CA SER A 16 8.61 7.77 -16.46
C SER A 16 7.58 6.72 -16.02
N ALA A 17 7.08 6.82 -14.79
CA ALA A 17 5.65 6.65 -14.48
C ALA A 17 5.39 7.07 -13.03
N SER A 18 4.46 8.00 -12.84
CA SER A 18 3.97 8.50 -11.56
C SER A 18 3.07 7.48 -10.82
N ILE A 19 3.39 6.19 -10.97
CA ILE A 19 2.61 5.06 -10.45
C ILE A 19 3.46 4.41 -9.37
N GLU A 20 2.92 4.34 -8.17
CA GLU A 20 3.62 3.68 -7.07
C GLU A 20 3.75 2.18 -7.40
N CYS A 21 4.91 1.58 -7.12
CA CYS A 21 5.18 0.17 -7.45
C CYS A 21 4.08 -0.79 -6.94
N ILE A 22 3.44 -0.45 -5.81
CA ILE A 22 2.31 -1.21 -5.27
C ILE A 22 1.05 -1.17 -6.14
N GLU A 23 0.80 -0.06 -6.85
CA GLU A 23 -0.33 0.08 -7.77
C GLU A 23 -0.10 -0.73 -9.04
N ALA A 24 1.13 -0.71 -9.55
CA ALA A 24 1.52 -1.57 -10.67
C ALA A 24 1.39 -3.05 -10.31
N ILE A 25 1.74 -3.45 -9.07
CA ILE A 25 1.52 -4.81 -8.58
C ILE A 25 0.02 -5.11 -8.46
N ALA A 26 -0.77 -4.20 -7.90
CA ALA A 26 -2.22 -4.39 -7.75
C ALA A 26 -2.91 -4.61 -9.11
N ALA A 27 -2.52 -3.86 -10.13
CA ALA A 27 -3.07 -3.97 -11.49
C ALA A 27 -2.74 -5.31 -12.18
N GLN A 28 -1.71 -6.02 -11.74
CA GLN A 28 -1.27 -7.31 -12.31
C GLN A 28 -1.85 -8.52 -11.58
N LEU A 29 -2.42 -8.34 -10.39
CA LEU A 29 -2.90 -9.43 -9.54
C LEU A 29 -4.43 -9.47 -9.53
N SER A 30 -4.99 -10.67 -9.41
CA SER A 30 -6.41 -10.82 -9.06
C SER A 30 -6.69 -10.26 -7.65
N PRO A 31 -7.95 -9.94 -7.31
CA PRO A 31 -8.33 -9.47 -5.99
C PRO A 31 -7.81 -10.37 -4.85
N ASP A 32 -7.93 -11.69 -5.00
CA ASP A 32 -7.47 -12.67 -4.00
C ASP A 32 -5.95 -12.72 -3.88
N GLU A 33 -5.23 -12.61 -4.99
CA GLU A 33 -3.76 -12.56 -5.01
C GLU A 33 -3.24 -11.28 -4.38
N TYR A 34 -3.86 -10.13 -4.69
CA TYR A 34 -3.49 -8.85 -4.09
C TYR A 34 -3.76 -8.84 -2.58
N ARG A 35 -4.91 -9.37 -2.17
CA ARG A 35 -5.22 -9.59 -0.75
C ARG A 35 -4.18 -10.48 -0.06
N GLY A 36 -3.81 -11.59 -0.71
CA GLY A 36 -2.77 -12.50 -0.24
C GLY A 36 -1.41 -11.81 -0.12
N PHE A 37 -1.05 -10.97 -1.10
CA PHE A 37 0.17 -10.16 -1.09
C PHE A 37 0.20 -9.19 0.10
N LEU A 38 -0.89 -8.46 0.37
CA LEU A 38 -0.96 -7.56 1.53
C LEU A 38 -0.81 -8.34 2.84
N LYS A 39 -1.56 -9.42 3.03
CA LYS A 39 -1.48 -10.29 4.23
C LYS A 39 -0.08 -10.87 4.43
N GLY A 40 0.55 -11.35 3.35
CA GLY A 40 1.91 -11.89 3.40
C GLY A 40 2.92 -10.84 3.83
N ASN A 41 2.79 -9.59 3.37
CA ASN A 41 3.66 -8.50 3.77
C ASN A 41 3.46 -8.12 5.25
N VAL A 42 2.22 -8.06 5.76
CA VAL A 42 1.95 -7.85 7.19
C VAL A 42 2.69 -8.91 8.02
N CYS A 43 2.48 -10.19 7.71
CA CYS A 43 3.14 -11.30 8.42
C CYS A 43 4.67 -11.21 8.35
N LYS A 44 5.23 -10.95 7.16
CA LYS A 44 6.67 -10.77 6.94
C LYS A 44 7.26 -9.69 7.85
N TYR A 45 6.58 -8.55 7.97
CA TYR A 45 7.09 -7.43 8.76
C TYR A 45 6.93 -7.65 10.25
N LEU A 46 5.83 -8.27 10.70
CA LEU A 46 5.68 -8.74 12.09
C LEU A 46 6.75 -9.77 12.46
N TRP A 47 7.04 -10.74 11.60
CA TRP A 47 8.10 -11.71 11.85
C TRP A 47 9.49 -11.06 11.93
N ARG A 48 9.77 -10.08 11.06
CA ARG A 48 11.05 -9.37 10.99
C ARG A 48 11.30 -8.42 12.18
N GLU A 49 10.25 -8.01 12.90
CA GLU A 49 10.40 -7.00 13.97
C GLU A 49 11.40 -7.44 15.03
N LYS A 50 11.31 -8.69 15.50
CA LYS A 50 12.23 -9.25 16.51
C LYS A 50 13.61 -9.63 15.97
N GLN A 51 13.79 -9.71 14.65
CA GLN A 51 15.08 -10.09 14.05
C GLN A 51 15.99 -8.89 13.81
N LYS A 52 15.51 -7.91 13.04
CA LYS A 52 16.33 -6.76 12.60
C LYS A 52 15.53 -5.51 12.24
N GLY A 53 14.20 -5.56 12.36
CA GLY A 53 13.33 -4.48 11.90
C GLY A 53 12.84 -3.55 13.00
N GLY A 54 12.70 -4.06 14.23
CA GLY A 54 12.10 -3.35 15.36
C GLY A 54 10.86 -2.55 14.97
N LEU A 55 10.79 -1.31 15.46
CA LEU A 55 9.68 -0.39 15.20
C LEU A 55 9.45 -0.10 13.70
N GLN A 56 10.50 -0.06 12.88
CA GLN A 56 10.33 0.19 11.44
C GLN A 56 9.56 -0.94 10.76
N SER A 57 9.78 -2.18 11.20
CA SER A 57 9.00 -3.34 10.74
C SER A 57 7.53 -3.19 11.15
N LEU A 58 7.24 -2.79 12.39
CA LEU A 58 5.86 -2.58 12.85
C LEU A 58 5.13 -1.53 12.03
N LYS A 59 5.76 -0.37 11.77
CA LYS A 59 5.19 0.68 10.90
C LYS A 59 4.94 0.19 9.47
N LYS A 60 5.78 -0.70 8.94
CA LYS A 60 5.53 -1.32 7.64
C LYS A 60 4.36 -2.29 7.70
N ALA A 61 4.24 -3.09 8.77
CA ALA A 61 3.10 -3.97 8.96
C ALA A 61 1.79 -3.18 9.02
N GLU A 62 1.75 -2.09 9.78
CA GLU A 62 0.64 -1.13 9.85
C GLU A 62 0.27 -0.60 8.45
N TRP A 63 1.25 -0.11 7.68
CA TRP A 63 1.03 0.42 6.33
C TRP A 63 0.39 -0.60 5.35
N TYR A 64 0.76 -1.88 5.45
CA TYR A 64 0.15 -2.95 4.65
C TYR A 64 -1.22 -3.37 5.19
N LEU A 65 -1.41 -3.30 6.51
CA LEU A 65 -2.69 -3.60 7.15
C LEU A 65 -3.75 -2.55 6.79
N ASP A 66 -3.40 -1.26 6.83
CA ASP A 66 -4.31 -0.17 6.45
C ASP A 66 -4.82 -0.33 5.01
N ARG A 67 -3.94 -0.76 4.09
CA ARG A 67 -4.32 -1.04 2.70
C ARG A 67 -5.21 -2.26 2.58
N LEU A 68 -4.97 -3.29 3.38
CA LEU A 68 -5.83 -4.46 3.40
C LEU A 68 -7.22 -4.10 3.90
N ILE A 69 -7.32 -3.30 4.96
CA ILE A 69 -8.59 -2.78 5.48
C ILE A 69 -9.31 -1.98 4.39
N ALA A 70 -8.64 -1.00 3.78
CA ALA A 70 -9.23 -0.19 2.71
C ALA A 70 -9.67 -1.03 1.50
N PHE A 71 -8.91 -2.07 1.16
CA PHE A 71 -9.26 -3.00 0.10
C PHE A 71 -10.51 -3.81 0.43
N GLU A 72 -10.64 -4.31 1.66
CA GLU A 72 -11.84 -5.05 2.12
C GLU A 72 -13.06 -4.13 2.21
N GLU A 73 -12.91 -2.92 2.75
CA GLU A 73 -13.98 -1.91 2.83
C GLU A 73 -14.52 -1.55 1.44
N ALA A 74 -13.64 -1.47 0.43
CA ALA A 74 -14.05 -1.22 -0.96
C ALA A 74 -14.83 -2.39 -1.58
N LEU A 75 -14.69 -3.61 -1.06
CA LEU A 75 -15.47 -4.79 -1.48
C LEU A 75 -16.82 -4.88 -0.77
N VAL A 76 -16.98 -4.28 0.41
CA VAL A 76 -18.25 -4.27 1.16
C VAL A 76 -19.15 -3.14 0.65
N THR A 77 -20.28 -3.49 0.04
CA THR A 77 -21.30 -2.50 -0.35
C THR A 77 -22.07 -1.97 0.88
N PRO A 78 -22.71 -0.78 0.83
CA PRO A 78 -23.19 -0.03 2.01
C PRO A 78 -24.27 -0.71 2.87
N VAL A 79 -24.73 -1.91 2.53
CA VAL A 79 -25.92 -2.53 3.13
C VAL A 79 -25.57 -3.62 4.18
N GLU A 80 -24.31 -4.09 4.23
CA GLU A 80 -23.97 -5.27 5.04
C GLU A 80 -23.00 -5.04 6.21
N SER A 81 -22.54 -3.80 6.51
CA SER A 81 -21.65 -3.60 7.67
C SER A 81 -22.43 -3.49 8.99
N PRO A 82 -22.33 -4.46 9.93
CA PRO A 82 -22.88 -4.33 11.27
C PRO A 82 -21.91 -3.57 12.21
N VAL A 83 -20.74 -3.16 11.72
CA VAL A 83 -19.70 -2.58 12.55
C VAL A 83 -19.86 -1.07 12.59
N ARG A 84 -20.67 -0.57 13.53
CA ARG A 84 -20.54 0.80 14.03
C ARG A 84 -19.25 0.87 14.84
N MET A 85 -18.10 1.03 14.17
CA MET A 85 -16.87 1.45 14.86
C MET A 85 -17.02 2.92 15.22
N ASP A 86 -16.97 3.22 16.51
CA ASP A 86 -17.06 4.58 17.02
C ASP A 86 -15.96 5.47 16.45
N GLN A 87 -16.34 6.68 16.04
CA GLN A 87 -15.42 7.65 15.41
C GLN A 87 -14.31 8.15 16.35
N GLU A 88 -14.27 7.69 17.61
CA GLU A 88 -13.33 8.14 18.64
C GLU A 88 -12.08 7.24 18.77
N THR A 89 -12.09 5.99 18.29
CA THR A 89 -11.02 5.03 18.64
C THR A 89 -9.96 4.82 17.54
N ILE A 90 -10.18 5.29 16.32
CA ILE A 90 -9.15 5.22 15.26
C ILE A 90 -8.84 6.65 14.84
N GLY A 91 -7.75 7.19 15.40
CA GLY A 91 -7.24 8.50 15.03
C GLY A 91 -7.08 8.60 13.52
N THR A 92 -8.07 9.24 12.88
CA THR A 92 -8.10 9.62 11.45
C THR A 92 -7.41 8.61 10.55
N SER A 93 -8.17 7.61 10.08
CA SER A 93 -7.78 6.76 8.96
C SER A 93 -7.06 7.60 7.90
N PHE A 94 -5.96 7.07 7.37
CA PHE A 94 -5.15 7.71 6.34
C PHE A 94 -6.01 8.19 5.14
N TYR A 95 -7.14 7.54 4.89
CA TYR A 95 -8.13 7.91 3.89
C TYR A 95 -8.75 9.30 4.13
N GLU A 96 -9.06 9.64 5.38
CA GLU A 96 -9.60 10.97 5.73
C GLU A 96 -8.50 12.05 5.66
N LYS A 97 -7.24 11.70 5.97
CA LYS A 97 -6.10 12.61 5.75
C LYS A 97 -5.84 12.88 4.27
N ALA A 98 -5.97 11.86 3.41
CA ALA A 98 -5.76 11.98 1.97
C ALA A 98 -6.82 12.87 1.30
N LYS A 99 -8.08 12.80 1.74
CA LYS A 99 -9.16 13.71 1.28
C LYS A 99 -8.90 15.18 1.64
N GLN A 100 -8.34 15.44 2.81
CA GLN A 100 -8.06 16.81 3.26
C GLN A 100 -6.96 17.52 2.45
N THR A 101 -6.10 16.76 1.76
CA THR A 101 -5.01 17.29 0.90
C THR A 101 -5.38 17.44 -0.58
N ALA A 102 -6.62 17.16 -0.98
CA ALA A 102 -7.11 17.55 -2.29
C ALA A 102 -7.38 19.06 -2.29
N ILE A 103 -6.40 19.80 -2.81
CA ILE A 103 -6.45 21.25 -3.04
C ILE A 103 -7.72 21.59 -3.84
N PRO A 104 -8.66 22.41 -3.33
CA PRO A 104 -9.67 23.01 -4.19
C PRO A 104 -9.01 24.05 -5.09
N ASP A 105 -9.35 23.99 -6.37
CA ASP A 105 -8.91 24.90 -7.43
C ASP A 105 -8.85 26.36 -6.96
N ALA A 106 -7.69 26.99 -7.19
CA ALA A 106 -7.48 28.43 -7.20
C ALA A 106 -6.76 28.83 -8.49
#